data_AF-A0A352SNV4-F1
#
_entry.id   AF-A0A352SNV4-F1
#
_cell.length_a   1.000
_cell.length_b   1.000
_cell.length_c   1.000
_cell.angle_alpha   90.00
_cell.angle_beta   90.00
_cell.angle_gamma   90.00
#
_symmetry.space_group_name_H-M   'P 1'
#
loop_
_entity.id
_entity.type
_entity.pdbx_description
1 polymer ?
#
loop_
_entity_poly.entity_id
_entity_poly.type
_entity_poly.pdbx_seq_one_letter_code
_entity_poly.pdbx_strand_id
1 'polypeptide(L)'
;MQRDTPFAGDQQDQLQTVSASEPDVAAERPRRRGRARSKGAGAAAISPVLSARGGQMSFLSPDAQQDIHQAALHLLEDTGLAEAPAEAVSLVEASGGWVSDTGRLCFPRALVETVLAALPRAVTLYGRRDDAELQLGGSNAYVGTGGASPSFLDIDSHEYRPATLVDLYQTARVVDRLDHIHFFSRPVAISGFEDALDIDLHTAWACLSGTAKHVMVSASTPESVDAIAALVYDVAGSEAAFRAAPFISLNINHAVPPMRFDSEAARVLIRAAECGIPAMVNTFGQLGASSPVTIAGCVAQTTAETLAGMVLVHLAAPDGTAIFGPRPMVTDLRTGAMSGGGGEQAKLTAAAMSMAQFYGLPNSTIAGATDSKVPDAQSGYEKCLTVTLALQAGADIITQAAGAQASLMGASLEAYIIDNDMLGSILSAHTAIDVSPETLNLTAMQAAITGAGHFLGEAETLARMNSDFLYPQIGDRRSIAEWQDAGGLTVWDRAHEQVRAILDAPPADVIASSTTDRI
;
A
#
# COMPACT_ATOMS: atom_id res chain seq x y z
N MET A 1 -3.87 59.85 -25.54
CA MET A 1 -3.00 60.85 -26.20
C MET A 1 -1.98 60.07 -27.00
N GLN A 2 -2.02 60.21 -28.33
CA GLN A 2 -1.13 59.55 -29.31
C GLN A 2 0.34 59.97 -29.18
N ARG A 3 1.24 59.09 -29.64
CA ARG A 3 2.34 59.28 -30.63
C ARG A 3 3.47 58.27 -30.32
N ASP A 4 3.70 57.24 -31.14
CA ASP A 4 4.39 57.18 -32.45
C ASP A 4 5.91 57.44 -32.39
N THR A 5 6.69 56.34 -32.53
CA THR A 5 7.93 56.04 -33.32
C THR A 5 9.07 57.09 -33.50
N PRO A 6 10.29 56.75 -34.02
CA PRO A 6 10.85 55.49 -34.56
C PRO A 6 12.28 55.16 -34.04
N PHE A 7 12.92 54.07 -34.51
CA PHE A 7 14.26 54.10 -35.13
C PHE A 7 14.64 52.72 -35.70
N ALA A 8 15.14 52.73 -36.94
CA ALA A 8 15.78 51.63 -37.65
C ALA A 8 17.32 51.82 -37.62
N GLY A 9 18.07 50.73 -37.77
CA GLY A 9 19.53 50.77 -37.99
C GLY A 9 20.12 49.36 -38.16
N ASP A 10 20.59 49.07 -39.38
CA ASP A 10 21.22 47.84 -39.87
C ASP A 10 22.51 47.43 -39.14
N GLN A 11 22.79 46.13 -39.12
CA GLN A 11 24.09 45.59 -39.54
C GLN A 11 23.99 44.09 -39.91
N GLN A 12 24.25 43.81 -41.18
CA GLN A 12 24.52 42.50 -41.76
C GLN A 12 25.94 42.05 -41.37
N ASP A 13 26.14 40.76 -41.10
CA ASP A 13 27.44 40.14 -41.31
C ASP A 13 27.33 38.68 -41.80
N GLN A 14 28.29 38.35 -42.64
CA GLN A 14 28.28 37.32 -43.69
C GLN A 14 28.64 35.93 -43.17
N LEU A 15 27.93 34.88 -43.62
CA LEU A 15 28.40 33.49 -43.54
C LEU A 15 28.88 33.07 -44.94
N GLN A 16 30.20 33.15 -45.14
CA GLN A 16 30.88 32.56 -46.28
C GLN A 16 31.16 31.07 -46.03
N THR A 17 30.76 30.27 -47.02
CA THR A 17 31.16 28.89 -47.27
C THR A 17 32.67 28.77 -47.50
N VAL A 18 33.33 27.85 -46.80
CA VAL A 18 34.65 27.32 -47.21
C VAL A 18 34.59 25.79 -47.18
N SER A 19 34.66 25.19 -48.38
CA SER A 19 34.92 23.77 -48.56
C SER A 19 36.42 23.48 -48.38
N ALA A 20 36.76 22.42 -47.66
CA ALA A 20 38.08 21.80 -47.74
C ALA A 20 37.92 20.27 -47.74
N SER A 21 38.36 19.68 -48.84
CA SER A 21 38.57 18.26 -49.13
C SER A 21 39.78 17.71 -48.36
N GLU A 22 39.71 16.53 -47.72
CA GLU A 22 40.35 15.23 -48.08
C GLU A 22 40.59 14.46 -46.74
N PRO A 23 40.95 13.15 -46.68
CA PRO A 23 40.91 12.08 -47.68
C PRO A 23 40.13 10.81 -47.21
N ASP A 24 39.92 9.92 -48.17
CA ASP A 24 39.30 8.60 -48.06
C ASP A 24 40.27 7.60 -47.40
N VAL A 25 39.93 7.08 -46.21
CA VAL A 25 40.60 5.92 -45.59
C VAL A 25 39.53 4.92 -45.15
N ALA A 26 39.37 3.89 -45.96
CA ALA A 26 38.52 2.74 -45.68
C ALA A 26 38.99 2.01 -44.42
N ALA A 27 38.26 2.15 -43.31
CA ALA A 27 38.38 1.32 -42.12
C ALA A 27 37.28 0.25 -42.15
N GLU A 28 37.67 -1.01 -42.35
CA GLU A 28 36.79 -2.17 -42.22
C GLU A 28 36.15 -2.22 -40.83
N ARG A 29 34.82 -2.06 -40.76
CA ARG A 29 34.03 -2.33 -39.56
C ARG A 29 34.00 -3.84 -39.29
N PRO A 30 34.37 -4.33 -38.09
CA PRO A 30 34.26 -5.75 -37.79
C PRO A 30 32.78 -6.14 -37.74
N ARG A 31 32.40 -7.10 -38.58
CA ARG A 31 31.08 -7.74 -38.59
C ARG A 31 30.80 -8.33 -37.20
N ARG A 32 29.87 -7.73 -36.46
CA ARG A 32 29.29 -8.27 -35.22
C ARG A 32 28.64 -9.61 -35.57
N ARG A 33 29.29 -10.73 -35.22
CA ARG A 33 28.71 -12.08 -35.35
C ARG A 33 27.46 -12.15 -34.49
N GLY A 34 26.30 -12.27 -35.13
CA GLY A 34 25.03 -12.53 -34.46
C GLY A 34 25.11 -13.81 -33.63
N ARG A 35 24.85 -13.67 -32.33
CA ARG A 35 24.73 -14.80 -31.41
C ARG A 35 23.41 -15.50 -31.72
N ALA A 36 23.48 -16.65 -32.38
CA ALA A 36 22.33 -17.53 -32.53
C ALA A 36 21.85 -17.94 -31.13
N ARG A 37 20.66 -17.47 -30.73
CA ARG A 37 19.96 -17.97 -29.53
C ARG A 37 19.54 -19.41 -29.82
N SER A 38 20.21 -20.39 -29.20
CA SER A 38 19.67 -21.73 -29.08
C SER A 38 18.40 -21.65 -28.26
N LYS A 39 17.25 -22.03 -28.85
CA LYS A 39 16.00 -22.25 -28.12
C LYS A 39 16.18 -23.48 -27.22
N GLY A 40 16.72 -23.27 -26.03
CA GLY A 40 16.60 -24.22 -24.92
C GLY A 40 15.21 -24.06 -24.32
N ALA A 41 14.49 -25.17 -24.16
CA ALA A 41 13.21 -25.23 -23.47
C ALA A 41 13.34 -24.57 -22.09
N GLY A 42 12.43 -23.64 -21.78
CA GLY A 42 12.48 -22.79 -20.60
C GLY A 42 12.35 -23.61 -19.32
N ALA A 43 13.43 -23.66 -18.53
CA ALA A 43 13.26 -23.69 -17.08
C ALA A 43 12.55 -22.39 -16.70
N ALA A 44 11.48 -22.47 -15.90
CA ALA A 44 10.83 -21.28 -15.35
C ALA A 44 11.92 -20.38 -14.76
N ALA A 45 11.95 -19.11 -15.17
CA ALA A 45 12.90 -18.16 -14.61
C ALA A 45 12.63 -18.11 -13.10
N ILE A 46 13.64 -18.49 -12.31
CA ILE A 46 13.57 -18.36 -10.86
C ILE A 46 13.66 -16.86 -10.59
N SER A 47 12.55 -16.25 -10.16
CA SER A 47 12.56 -14.88 -9.64
C SER A 47 13.00 -14.89 -8.18
N PRO A 48 13.74 -13.87 -7.70
CA PRO A 48 14.09 -13.78 -6.30
C PRO A 48 12.84 -13.60 -5.44
N VAL A 49 12.76 -14.32 -4.31
CA VAL A 49 11.75 -14.05 -3.27
C VAL A 49 12.18 -12.81 -2.52
N LEU A 50 11.34 -11.77 -2.54
CA LEU A 50 11.66 -10.48 -1.93
C LEU A 50 11.18 -10.44 -0.47
N SER A 51 12.08 -10.06 0.44
CA SER A 51 11.76 -9.71 1.82
C SER A 51 12.23 -8.29 2.07
N ALA A 52 11.32 -7.33 1.91
CA ALA A 52 11.62 -5.92 2.11
C ALA A 52 11.75 -5.57 3.59
N ARG A 53 12.70 -4.69 3.91
CA ARG A 53 12.92 -4.17 5.26
C ARG A 53 12.66 -2.68 5.37
N GLY A 54 11.63 -2.31 6.14
CA GLY A 54 11.29 -0.94 6.48
C GLY A 54 12.02 -0.39 7.71
N GLY A 55 11.68 0.84 8.10
CA GLY A 55 12.13 1.47 9.35
C GLY A 55 13.57 1.97 9.34
N GLN A 56 14.19 2.09 8.16
CA GLN A 56 15.59 2.53 8.02
C GLN A 56 15.76 4.06 8.11
N MET A 57 14.66 4.82 8.05
CA MET A 57 14.67 6.28 8.12
C MET A 57 13.59 6.79 9.08
N SER A 58 13.96 7.66 10.02
CA SER A 58 13.00 8.41 10.84
C SER A 58 12.91 9.86 10.37
N PHE A 59 11.69 10.40 10.31
CA PHE A 59 11.43 11.80 9.96
C PHE A 59 11.29 12.71 11.17
N LEU A 60 11.28 12.13 12.36
CA LEU A 60 11.18 12.81 13.64
C LEU A 60 12.39 12.45 14.50
N SER A 61 12.94 13.43 15.21
CA SER A 61 13.93 13.14 16.26
C SER A 61 13.24 12.44 17.44
N PRO A 62 14.00 11.71 18.27
CA PRO A 62 13.45 11.11 19.50
C PRO A 62 12.70 12.11 20.39
N ASP A 63 13.25 13.32 20.56
CA ASP A 63 12.58 14.39 21.32
C ASP A 63 11.25 14.82 20.68
N ALA A 64 11.20 14.94 19.35
CA ALA A 64 9.98 15.29 18.64
C ALA A 64 8.91 14.19 18.71
N GLN A 65 9.31 12.91 18.69
CA GLN A 65 8.40 11.78 18.91
C GLN A 65 7.83 11.84 20.34
N GLN A 66 8.67 12.13 21.33
CA GLN A 66 8.22 12.29 22.72
C GLN A 66 7.23 13.46 22.87
N ASP A 67 7.51 14.61 22.26
CA ASP A 67 6.61 15.76 22.28
C ASP A 67 5.23 15.44 21.66
N ILE A 68 5.23 14.73 20.53
CA ILE A 68 3.99 14.28 19.88
C ILE A 68 3.24 13.29 20.76
N HIS A 69 3.92 12.34 21.40
CA HIS A 69 3.30 11.42 22.34
C HIS A 69 2.67 12.15 23.53
N GLN A 70 3.37 13.11 24.13
CA GLN A 70 2.84 13.90 25.24
C GLN A 70 1.64 14.75 24.83
N ALA A 71 1.65 15.29 23.61
CA ALA A 71 0.51 16.00 23.04
C ALA A 71 -0.69 15.05 22.82
N ALA A 72 -0.46 13.84 22.31
CA ALA A 72 -1.51 12.85 22.11
C ALA A 72 -2.16 12.44 23.45
N LEU A 73 -1.34 12.21 24.49
CA LEU A 73 -1.81 11.93 25.85
C LEU A 73 -2.60 13.10 26.45
N HIS A 74 -2.16 14.34 26.23
CA HIS A 74 -2.88 15.54 26.66
C HIS A 74 -4.25 15.65 25.98
N LEU A 75 -4.33 15.39 24.67
CA LEU A 75 -5.59 15.38 23.94
C LEU A 75 -6.54 14.30 24.46
N LEU A 76 -6.02 13.13 24.84
CA LEU A 76 -6.84 12.05 25.39
C LEU A 76 -7.35 12.33 26.81
N GLU A 77 -6.50 12.90 27.67
CA GLU A 77 -6.81 13.12 29.09
C GLU A 77 -7.61 14.41 29.31
N ASP A 78 -7.10 15.54 28.83
CA ASP A 78 -7.64 16.86 29.12
C ASP A 78 -8.77 17.27 28.17
N THR A 79 -8.72 16.77 26.93
CA THR A 79 -9.72 17.10 25.91
C THR A 79 -10.76 15.97 25.82
N GLY A 80 -10.34 14.74 25.53
CA GLY A 80 -11.19 13.57 25.32
C GLY A 80 -11.73 13.44 23.89
N LEU A 81 -12.65 12.49 23.67
CA LEU A 81 -13.39 12.32 22.41
C LEU A 81 -14.90 12.49 22.63
N ALA A 82 -15.56 13.23 21.76
CA ALA A 82 -17.02 13.39 21.81
C ALA A 82 -17.76 12.21 21.15
N GLU A 83 -19.06 12.09 21.41
CA GLU A 83 -19.96 11.11 20.76
C GLU A 83 -19.58 9.64 20.97
N ALA A 84 -18.95 9.35 22.11
CA ALA A 84 -18.65 7.98 22.50
C ALA A 84 -19.95 7.17 22.69
N PRO A 85 -20.06 5.96 22.11
CA PRO A 85 -21.19 5.08 22.38
C PRO A 85 -21.16 4.61 23.83
N ALA A 86 -22.32 4.22 24.37
CA ALA A 86 -22.48 3.85 25.79
C ALA A 86 -21.55 2.69 26.20
N GLU A 87 -21.29 1.77 25.28
CA GLU A 87 -20.40 0.63 25.43
C GLU A 87 -18.95 1.09 25.65
N ALA A 88 -18.47 2.05 24.84
CA ALA A 88 -17.14 2.63 24.98
C ALA A 88 -17.00 3.42 26.30
N VAL A 89 -18.02 4.19 26.67
CA VAL A 89 -18.06 4.91 27.96
C VAL A 89 -17.95 3.91 29.12
N SER A 90 -18.76 2.84 29.08
CA SER A 90 -18.78 1.82 30.14
C SER A 90 -17.43 1.14 30.32
N LEU A 91 -16.77 0.75 29.23
CA LEU A 91 -15.44 0.12 29.26
C LEU A 91 -14.37 1.06 29.84
N VAL A 92 -14.37 2.32 29.40
CA VAL A 92 -13.34 3.30 29.77
C VAL A 92 -13.54 3.79 31.20
N GLU A 93 -14.78 4.06 31.65
CA GLU A 93 -15.06 4.44 33.04
C GLU A 93 -14.75 3.32 34.03
N ALA A 94 -15.05 2.06 33.67
CA ALA A 94 -14.66 0.90 34.47
C ALA A 94 -13.14 0.77 34.64
N SER A 95 -12.37 1.40 33.74
CA SER A 95 -10.90 1.41 33.71
C SER A 95 -10.30 2.73 34.20
N GLY A 96 -11.10 3.58 34.85
CA GLY A 96 -10.66 4.83 35.48
C GLY A 96 -10.72 6.07 34.59
N GLY A 97 -11.21 5.97 33.35
CA GLY A 97 -11.58 7.13 32.56
C GLY A 97 -12.87 7.78 33.02
N TRP A 98 -13.25 8.88 32.38
CA TRP A 98 -14.42 9.66 32.79
C TRP A 98 -15.03 10.41 31.61
N VAL A 99 -16.31 10.76 31.72
CA VAL A 99 -16.93 11.75 30.82
C VAL A 99 -16.76 13.14 31.42
N SER A 100 -16.18 14.06 30.65
CA SER A 100 -15.99 15.46 31.06
C SER A 100 -17.33 16.19 31.25
N ASP A 101 -17.26 17.38 31.86
CA ASP A 101 -18.41 18.29 32.00
C ASP A 101 -19.03 18.71 30.64
N THR A 102 -18.24 18.64 29.57
CA THR A 102 -18.65 18.89 28.19
C THR A 102 -19.11 17.64 27.45
N GLY A 103 -19.25 16.50 28.13
CA GLY A 103 -19.78 15.26 27.55
C GLY A 103 -18.78 14.50 26.67
N ARG A 104 -17.47 14.66 26.91
CA ARG A 104 -16.40 14.02 26.11
C ARG A 104 -15.75 12.92 26.93
N LEU A 105 -15.54 11.75 26.34
CA LEU A 105 -14.89 10.62 26.98
C LEU A 105 -13.37 10.86 27.06
N CYS A 106 -12.86 10.98 28.27
CA CYS A 106 -11.46 11.22 28.59
C CYS A 106 -10.76 9.93 29.04
N PHE A 107 -9.49 9.80 28.66
CA PHE A 107 -8.66 8.63 28.95
C PHE A 107 -7.47 9.05 29.82
N PRO A 108 -7.30 8.50 31.04
CA PRO A 108 -6.17 8.81 31.89
C PRO A 108 -4.86 8.40 31.21
N ARG A 109 -3.80 9.20 31.37
CA ARG A 109 -2.47 8.86 30.81
C ARG A 109 -2.01 7.46 31.19
N ALA A 110 -2.14 7.14 32.48
CA ALA A 110 -1.75 5.84 33.02
C ALA A 110 -2.51 4.67 32.37
N LEU A 111 -3.79 4.85 32.01
CA LEU A 111 -4.57 3.84 31.29
C LEU A 111 -3.98 3.62 29.90
N VAL A 112 -3.78 4.69 29.14
CA VAL A 112 -3.24 4.62 27.77
C VAL A 112 -1.85 3.98 27.77
N GLU A 113 -0.96 4.39 28.67
CA GLU A 113 0.39 3.83 28.80
C GLU A 113 0.37 2.35 29.23
N THR A 114 -0.53 1.96 30.13
CA THR A 114 -0.70 0.56 30.54
C THR A 114 -1.13 -0.31 29.36
N VAL A 115 -2.11 0.14 28.57
CA VAL A 115 -2.54 -0.57 27.36
C VAL A 115 -1.40 -0.65 26.36
N LEU A 116 -0.71 0.46 26.09
CA LEU A 116 0.44 0.50 25.18
C LEU A 116 1.54 -0.48 25.59
N ALA A 117 1.77 -0.67 26.89
CA ALA A 117 2.73 -1.63 27.41
C ALA A 117 2.28 -3.10 27.23
N ALA A 118 0.97 -3.36 27.31
CA ALA A 118 0.37 -4.69 27.19
C ALA A 118 0.21 -5.17 25.74
N LEU A 119 0.09 -4.25 24.77
CA LEU A 119 -0.09 -4.60 23.36
C LEU A 119 1.12 -5.37 22.78
N PRO A 120 0.88 -6.36 21.92
CA PRO A 120 1.95 -7.15 21.30
C PRO A 120 2.79 -6.28 20.34
N ARG A 121 4.11 -6.55 20.31
CA ARG A 121 5.05 -5.89 19.39
C ARG A 121 5.14 -6.56 18.02
N ALA A 122 4.57 -7.75 17.89
CA ALA A 122 4.49 -8.51 16.65
C ALA A 122 3.16 -9.26 16.58
N VAL A 123 2.58 -9.29 15.39
CA VAL A 123 1.30 -9.95 15.09
C VAL A 123 1.44 -10.67 13.75
N THR A 124 0.90 -11.87 13.62
CA THR A 124 0.83 -12.56 12.32
C THR A 124 -0.60 -12.53 11.81
N LEU A 125 -0.78 -12.05 10.58
CA LEU A 125 -2.00 -12.19 9.81
C LEU A 125 -1.81 -13.31 8.78
N TYR A 126 -2.84 -14.08 8.49
CA TYR A 126 -2.71 -15.27 7.64
C TYR A 126 -3.40 -15.09 6.30
N GLY A 127 -2.95 -15.81 5.28
CA GLY A 127 -3.81 -16.15 4.15
C GLY A 127 -4.38 -17.55 4.34
N ARG A 128 -4.91 -18.11 3.26
CA ARG A 128 -5.34 -19.52 3.19
C ARG A 128 -4.38 -20.39 2.37
N ARG A 129 -3.21 -19.85 2.04
CA ARG A 129 -2.06 -20.57 1.48
C ARG A 129 -0.88 -20.40 2.43
N ASP A 130 0.01 -21.39 2.45
CA ASP A 130 1.17 -21.44 3.35
C ASP A 130 2.17 -20.28 3.13
N ASP A 131 2.15 -19.64 1.97
CA ASP A 131 3.04 -18.53 1.58
C ASP A 131 2.43 -17.14 1.78
N ALA A 132 1.22 -17.05 2.37
CA ALA A 132 0.46 -15.81 2.52
C ALA A 132 0.42 -15.26 3.95
N GLU A 133 1.39 -15.64 4.80
CA GLU A 133 1.56 -15.09 6.15
C GLU A 133 2.18 -13.69 6.11
N LEU A 134 1.64 -12.77 6.91
CA LEU A 134 2.13 -11.41 7.09
C LEU A 134 2.55 -11.21 8.54
N GLN A 135 3.85 -11.22 8.79
CA GLN A 135 4.43 -11.05 10.12
C GLN A 135 4.68 -9.56 10.36
N LEU A 136 3.72 -8.91 11.00
CA LEU A 136 3.77 -7.48 11.31
C LEU A 136 4.64 -7.22 12.53
N GLY A 137 5.32 -6.07 12.53
CA GLY A 137 6.27 -5.67 13.56
C GLY A 137 7.72 -5.86 13.13
N GLY A 138 8.62 -5.25 13.90
CA GLY A 138 10.04 -5.22 13.56
C GLY A 138 10.30 -4.37 12.32
N SER A 139 10.73 -5.00 11.23
CA SER A 139 11.10 -4.31 9.98
C SER A 139 10.41 -4.87 8.74
N ASN A 140 9.48 -5.80 8.87
CA ASN A 140 8.81 -6.38 7.70
C ASN A 140 7.86 -5.33 7.10
N ALA A 141 7.73 -5.34 5.77
CA ALA A 141 6.82 -4.44 5.07
C ALA A 141 6.08 -5.18 3.97
N TYR A 142 4.76 -5.03 3.97
CA TYR A 142 3.85 -5.67 3.04
C TYR A 142 3.01 -4.59 2.36
N VAL A 143 3.01 -4.63 1.04
CA VAL A 143 2.21 -3.76 0.17
C VAL A 143 1.00 -4.53 -0.36
N GLY A 144 -0.12 -3.85 -0.50
CA GLY A 144 -1.35 -4.47 -0.97
C GLY A 144 -2.32 -3.49 -1.61
N THR A 145 -3.51 -4.00 -1.91
CA THR A 145 -4.62 -3.21 -2.49
C THR A 145 -5.30 -2.33 -1.43
N GLY A 146 -6.41 -1.71 -1.79
CA GLY A 146 -7.27 -0.93 -0.92
C GLY A 146 -7.93 0.20 -1.69
N GLY A 147 -8.74 1.00 -1.01
CA GLY A 147 -9.26 2.26 -1.54
C GLY A 147 -10.73 2.45 -1.21
N ALA A 148 -11.50 1.37 -1.24
CA ALA A 148 -12.96 1.41 -1.27
C ALA A 148 -13.49 2.43 -2.30
N SER A 149 -12.82 2.52 -3.45
CA SER A 149 -13.15 3.45 -4.53
C SER A 149 -14.59 3.20 -5.02
N PRO A 150 -15.43 4.25 -5.14
CA PRO A 150 -16.79 4.10 -5.64
C PRO A 150 -16.87 3.82 -7.14
N SER A 151 -15.83 4.19 -7.90
CA SER A 151 -15.78 4.01 -9.35
C SER A 151 -14.70 3.01 -9.75
N PHE A 152 -14.92 2.39 -10.90
CA PHE A 152 -14.00 1.47 -11.55
C PHE A 152 -13.75 1.93 -12.98
N LEU A 153 -12.49 1.91 -13.41
CA LEU A 153 -12.12 2.17 -14.79
C LEU A 153 -12.39 0.89 -15.58
N ASP A 154 -13.39 0.93 -16.45
CA ASP A 154 -13.82 -0.25 -17.21
C ASP A 154 -12.75 -0.64 -18.24
N ILE A 155 -12.44 -1.94 -18.30
CA ILE A 155 -11.42 -2.48 -19.20
C ILE A 155 -11.83 -2.39 -20.68
N ASP A 156 -13.12 -2.43 -21.01
CA ASP A 156 -13.56 -2.41 -22.40
C ASP A 156 -13.75 -0.97 -22.90
N SER A 157 -14.43 -0.13 -22.12
CA SER A 157 -14.73 1.24 -22.54
C SER A 157 -13.64 2.26 -22.19
N HIS A 158 -12.77 1.95 -21.21
CA HIS A 158 -11.83 2.88 -20.59
C HIS A 158 -12.52 4.13 -19.98
N GLU A 159 -13.79 3.98 -19.59
CA GLU A 159 -14.54 5.01 -18.88
C GLU A 159 -14.79 4.60 -17.43
N TYR A 160 -14.85 5.59 -16.53
CA TYR A 160 -15.24 5.34 -15.16
C TYR A 160 -16.73 5.08 -15.05
N ARG A 161 -17.08 4.03 -14.31
CA ARG A 161 -18.45 3.68 -13.94
C ARG A 161 -18.52 3.27 -12.47
N PRO A 162 -19.72 3.24 -11.85
CA PRO A 162 -19.87 2.66 -10.51
C PRO A 162 -19.29 1.24 -10.45
N ALA A 163 -18.56 0.96 -9.37
CA ALA A 163 -17.99 -0.36 -9.14
C ALA A 163 -19.07 -1.37 -8.77
N THR A 164 -18.90 -2.61 -9.22
CA THR A 164 -19.84 -3.72 -9.00
C THR A 164 -19.18 -4.84 -8.21
N LEU A 165 -19.99 -5.80 -7.73
CA LEU A 165 -19.48 -7.02 -7.10
C LEU A 165 -18.59 -7.84 -8.03
N VAL A 166 -18.88 -7.82 -9.34
CA VAL A 166 -18.05 -8.51 -10.35
C VAL A 166 -16.67 -7.86 -10.44
N ASP A 167 -16.58 -6.53 -10.45
CA ASP A 167 -15.28 -5.85 -10.48
C ASP A 167 -14.44 -6.20 -9.25
N LEU A 168 -15.07 -6.26 -8.07
CA LEU A 168 -14.40 -6.66 -6.83
C LEU A 168 -13.84 -8.08 -6.94
N TYR A 169 -14.66 -9.04 -7.38
CA TYR A 169 -14.26 -10.44 -7.54
C TYR A 169 -13.16 -10.61 -8.60
N GLN A 170 -13.29 -9.94 -9.76
CA GLN A 170 -12.29 -10.00 -10.82
C GLN A 170 -10.96 -9.37 -10.38
N THR A 171 -11.02 -8.28 -9.60
CA THR A 171 -9.81 -7.68 -9.03
C THR A 171 -9.11 -8.64 -8.07
N ALA A 172 -9.87 -9.34 -7.21
CA ALA A 172 -9.32 -10.36 -6.33
C ALA A 172 -8.63 -11.49 -7.12
N ARG A 173 -9.26 -11.98 -8.21
CA ARG A 173 -8.68 -12.98 -9.11
C ARG A 173 -7.37 -12.52 -9.75
N VAL A 174 -7.33 -11.27 -10.22
CA VAL A 174 -6.12 -10.69 -10.81
C VAL A 174 -5.03 -10.59 -9.77
N VAL A 175 -5.33 -10.02 -8.60
CA VAL A 175 -4.36 -9.84 -7.51
C VAL A 175 -3.83 -11.17 -6.99
N ASP A 176 -4.63 -12.24 -6.99
CA ASP A 176 -4.17 -13.58 -6.58
C ASP A 176 -2.98 -14.08 -7.41
N ARG A 177 -2.80 -13.57 -8.64
CA ARG A 177 -1.70 -13.93 -9.56
C ARG A 177 -0.49 -12.99 -9.50
N LEU A 178 -0.51 -11.97 -8.64
CA LEU A 178 0.52 -10.93 -8.59
C LEU A 178 1.46 -11.09 -7.40
N ASP A 179 2.73 -11.39 -7.67
CA ASP A 179 3.70 -11.78 -6.64
C ASP A 179 4.06 -10.65 -5.66
N HIS A 180 4.00 -9.39 -6.10
CA HIS A 180 4.44 -8.24 -5.29
C HIS A 180 3.29 -7.49 -4.61
N ILE A 181 2.11 -8.09 -4.56
CA ILE A 181 0.94 -7.61 -3.82
C ILE A 181 0.61 -8.66 -2.76
N HIS A 182 0.95 -8.41 -1.50
CA HIS A 182 0.96 -9.46 -0.47
C HIS A 182 -0.42 -9.75 0.14
N PHE A 183 -1.33 -8.78 0.12
CA PHE A 183 -2.67 -8.91 0.68
C PHE A 183 -3.72 -8.21 -0.19
N PHE A 184 -4.98 -8.60 0.00
CA PHE A 184 -6.12 -8.06 -0.71
C PHE A 184 -7.06 -7.29 0.24
N SER A 185 -6.83 -5.99 0.35
CA SER A 185 -7.78 -5.07 1.00
C SER A 185 -8.80 -4.57 -0.02
N ARG A 186 -10.08 -4.58 0.33
CA ARG A 186 -11.20 -4.23 -0.56
C ARG A 186 -10.90 -2.96 -1.37
N PRO A 187 -10.72 -3.06 -2.70
CA PRO A 187 -10.34 -1.92 -3.52
C PRO A 187 -11.51 -0.99 -3.85
N VAL A 188 -12.74 -1.51 -3.87
CA VAL A 188 -13.93 -0.79 -4.33
C VAL A 188 -15.09 -0.86 -3.36
N ALA A 189 -15.90 0.18 -3.30
CA ALA A 189 -17.22 0.13 -2.69
C ALA A 189 -18.23 -0.33 -3.74
N ILE A 190 -18.82 -1.52 -3.54
CA ILE A 190 -19.76 -2.10 -4.50
C ILE A 190 -21.07 -1.32 -4.52
N SER A 191 -21.64 -1.15 -5.71
CA SER A 191 -22.97 -0.58 -5.92
C SER A 191 -24.01 -1.68 -6.21
N GLY A 192 -25.30 -1.33 -6.14
CA GLY A 192 -26.41 -2.22 -6.49
C GLY A 192 -27.07 -2.96 -5.33
N PHE A 193 -26.71 -2.63 -4.08
CA PHE A 193 -27.32 -3.14 -2.86
C PHE A 193 -27.73 -1.95 -1.97
N GLU A 194 -28.87 -2.07 -1.27
CA GLU A 194 -29.38 -1.02 -0.37
C GLU A 194 -29.05 -1.31 1.10
N ASP A 195 -29.07 -2.58 1.49
CA ASP A 195 -28.83 -3.03 2.86
C ASP A 195 -27.34 -3.17 3.17
N ALA A 196 -26.92 -2.64 4.32
CA ALA A 196 -25.51 -2.60 4.70
C ALA A 196 -24.95 -3.99 5.01
N LEU A 197 -25.75 -4.86 5.63
CA LEU A 197 -25.36 -6.23 5.93
C LEU A 197 -25.16 -7.03 4.62
N ASP A 198 -26.07 -6.87 3.66
CA ASP A 198 -25.91 -7.47 2.33
C ASP A 198 -24.62 -6.99 1.65
N ILE A 199 -24.33 -5.69 1.66
CA ILE A 199 -23.10 -5.12 1.08
C ILE A 199 -21.86 -5.77 1.70
N ASP A 200 -21.81 -5.83 3.03
CA ASP A 200 -20.64 -6.29 3.77
C ASP A 200 -20.41 -7.79 3.57
N LEU A 201 -21.48 -8.60 3.61
CA LEU A 201 -21.39 -10.05 3.45
C LEU A 201 -21.02 -10.43 2.01
N HIS A 202 -21.64 -9.83 0.99
CA HIS A 202 -21.30 -10.07 -0.41
C HIS A 202 -19.87 -9.60 -0.71
N THR A 203 -19.45 -8.47 -0.14
CA THR A 203 -18.07 -8.00 -0.20
C THR A 203 -17.10 -9.03 0.36
N ALA A 204 -17.33 -9.49 1.60
CA ALA A 204 -16.47 -10.46 2.26
C ALA A 204 -16.38 -11.75 1.43
N TRP A 205 -17.52 -12.26 0.98
CA TRP A 205 -17.57 -13.47 0.15
C TRP A 205 -16.85 -13.32 -1.18
N ALA A 206 -17.04 -12.22 -1.91
CA ALA A 206 -16.38 -11.98 -3.20
C ALA A 206 -14.85 -11.88 -3.04
N CYS A 207 -14.37 -11.18 -2.01
CA CYS A 207 -12.94 -11.12 -1.70
C CYS A 207 -12.38 -12.52 -1.37
N LEU A 208 -13.05 -13.23 -0.46
CA LEU A 208 -12.63 -14.55 -0.01
C LEU A 208 -12.71 -15.60 -1.12
N SER A 209 -13.63 -15.49 -2.06
CA SER A 209 -13.76 -16.42 -3.19
C SER A 209 -12.80 -16.10 -4.35
N GLY A 210 -12.22 -14.90 -4.38
CA GLY A 210 -11.36 -14.45 -5.47
C GLY A 210 -9.87 -14.63 -5.23
N THR A 211 -9.42 -14.67 -3.97
CA THR A 211 -8.00 -14.82 -3.63
C THR A 211 -7.80 -15.63 -2.36
N ALA A 212 -6.65 -16.32 -2.24
CA ALA A 212 -6.26 -17.00 -1.02
C ALA A 212 -5.27 -16.19 -0.15
N LYS A 213 -4.94 -14.95 -0.54
CA LYS A 213 -4.14 -14.02 0.27
C LYS A 213 -4.94 -13.55 1.50
N HIS A 214 -4.27 -12.91 2.47
CA HIS A 214 -4.98 -12.26 3.56
C HIS A 214 -5.96 -11.22 3.01
N VAL A 215 -7.21 -11.25 3.48
CA VAL A 215 -8.27 -10.35 3.03
C VAL A 215 -8.52 -9.26 4.07
N MET A 216 -8.69 -8.02 3.64
CA MET A 216 -9.14 -6.94 4.51
C MET A 216 -10.43 -6.32 3.97
N VAL A 217 -11.49 -6.29 4.76
CA VAL A 217 -12.79 -5.69 4.39
C VAL A 217 -13.22 -4.68 5.45
N SER A 218 -14.44 -4.17 5.38
CA SER A 218 -15.04 -3.34 6.42
C SER A 218 -16.40 -3.92 6.78
N ALA A 219 -16.90 -3.54 7.95
CA ALA A 219 -18.24 -3.84 8.41
C ALA A 219 -18.91 -2.52 8.81
N SER A 220 -20.19 -2.40 8.46
CA SER A 220 -20.97 -1.18 8.67
C SER A 220 -21.67 -1.17 10.03
N THR A 221 -21.98 -2.35 10.57
CA THR A 221 -22.71 -2.53 11.83
C THR A 221 -22.14 -3.71 12.65
N PRO A 222 -22.38 -3.78 13.96
CA PRO A 222 -22.04 -4.97 14.76
C PRO A 222 -22.66 -6.26 14.20
N GLU A 223 -23.87 -6.19 13.65
CA GLU A 223 -24.55 -7.30 13.01
C GLU A 223 -23.80 -7.78 11.74
N SER A 224 -23.23 -6.84 10.96
CA SER A 224 -22.33 -7.18 9.86
C SER A 224 -21.08 -7.92 10.36
N VAL A 225 -20.53 -7.54 11.51
CA VAL A 225 -19.39 -8.25 12.13
C VAL A 225 -19.78 -9.69 12.48
N ASP A 226 -20.95 -9.88 13.08
CA ASP A 226 -21.45 -11.21 13.45
C ASP A 226 -21.63 -12.11 12.21
N ALA A 227 -22.19 -11.56 11.13
CA ALA A 227 -22.37 -12.30 9.89
C ALA A 227 -21.03 -12.65 9.22
N ILE A 228 -20.08 -11.72 9.19
CA ILE A 228 -18.73 -11.97 8.69
C ILE A 228 -18.02 -13.02 9.56
N ALA A 229 -18.17 -12.95 10.89
CA ALA A 229 -17.60 -13.91 11.82
C ALA A 229 -18.13 -15.32 11.55
N ALA A 230 -19.45 -15.48 11.44
CA ALA A 230 -20.08 -16.76 11.10
C ALA A 230 -19.54 -17.32 9.77
N LEU A 231 -19.45 -16.48 8.74
CA LEU A 231 -18.90 -16.85 7.44
C LEU A 231 -17.46 -17.37 7.56
N VAL A 232 -16.57 -16.64 8.25
CA VAL A 232 -15.15 -17.03 8.32
C VAL A 232 -14.89 -18.19 9.26
N TYR A 233 -15.71 -18.38 10.30
CA TYR A 233 -15.66 -19.58 11.12
C TYR A 233 -16.04 -20.83 10.32
N ASP A 234 -17.05 -20.73 9.45
CA ASP A 234 -17.46 -21.82 8.57
C ASP A 234 -16.40 -22.15 7.51
N VAL A 235 -15.74 -21.13 6.95
CA VAL A 235 -14.62 -21.30 6.02
C VAL A 235 -13.40 -21.92 6.72
N ALA A 236 -13.10 -21.51 7.96
CA ALA A 236 -12.03 -22.09 8.77
C ALA A 236 -12.37 -23.48 9.32
N GLY A 237 -13.65 -23.85 9.35
CA GLY A 237 -14.18 -25.07 9.95
C GLY A 237 -14.53 -24.96 11.44
N SER A 238 -14.11 -23.90 12.13
CA SER A 238 -14.58 -23.50 13.47
C SER A 238 -14.08 -22.11 13.86
N GLU A 239 -14.70 -21.51 14.89
CA GLU A 239 -14.19 -20.28 15.51
C GLU A 239 -12.77 -20.44 16.04
N ALA A 240 -12.45 -21.55 16.71
CA ALA A 240 -11.12 -21.79 17.27
C ALA A 240 -10.05 -21.89 16.17
N ALA A 241 -10.38 -22.53 15.04
CA ALA A 241 -9.49 -22.61 13.88
C ALA A 241 -9.25 -21.22 13.26
N PHE A 242 -10.29 -20.39 13.14
CA PHE A 242 -10.15 -19.02 12.65
C PHE A 242 -9.28 -18.16 13.59
N ARG A 243 -9.54 -18.18 14.89
CA ARG A 243 -8.77 -17.38 15.88
C ARG A 243 -7.29 -17.77 15.91
N ALA A 244 -6.96 -19.02 15.61
CA ALA A 244 -5.57 -19.47 15.52
C ALA A 244 -4.84 -18.98 14.25
N ALA A 245 -5.56 -18.75 13.16
CA ALA A 245 -5.00 -18.30 11.88
C ALA A 245 -5.99 -17.36 11.15
N PRO A 246 -6.16 -16.10 11.62
CA PRO A 246 -7.14 -15.19 11.05
C PRO A 246 -6.74 -14.77 9.63
N PHE A 247 -7.51 -15.24 8.65
CA PHE A 247 -7.31 -14.91 7.23
C PHE A 247 -8.10 -13.71 6.71
N ILE A 248 -8.88 -13.08 7.59
CA ILE A 248 -9.55 -11.82 7.32
C ILE A 248 -9.29 -10.82 8.46
N SER A 249 -9.19 -9.54 8.13
CA SER A 249 -9.20 -8.44 9.08
C SER A 249 -10.21 -7.35 8.66
N LEU A 250 -10.55 -6.46 9.59
CA LEU A 250 -11.43 -5.32 9.32
C LEU A 250 -10.68 -3.99 9.32
N ASN A 251 -10.91 -3.17 8.31
CA ASN A 251 -10.58 -1.75 8.30
C ASN A 251 -11.71 -0.98 8.98
N ILE A 252 -11.43 -0.41 10.16
CA ILE A 252 -12.44 0.25 10.99
C ILE A 252 -12.00 1.67 11.30
N ASN A 253 -12.82 2.64 10.87
CA ASN A 253 -12.59 4.06 11.10
C ASN A 253 -13.41 4.51 12.30
N HIS A 254 -12.98 4.16 13.51
CA HIS A 254 -13.76 4.38 14.74
C HIS A 254 -13.88 5.86 15.13
N ALA A 255 -13.02 6.73 14.60
CA ALA A 255 -12.99 8.15 14.91
C ALA A 255 -13.38 9.01 13.69
N VAL A 256 -14.11 10.09 13.96
CA VAL A 256 -14.38 11.20 13.04
C VAL A 256 -13.61 12.42 13.53
N PRO A 257 -12.48 12.76 12.91
CA PRO A 257 -11.71 13.92 13.32
C PRO A 257 -12.49 15.24 13.15
N PRO A 258 -12.30 16.23 14.03
CA PRO A 258 -11.40 16.21 15.18
C PRO A 258 -12.02 15.61 16.45
N MET A 259 -11.36 14.60 17.00
CA MET A 259 -11.57 14.02 18.34
C MET A 259 -13.06 13.68 18.63
N ARG A 260 -13.74 13.02 17.70
CA ARG A 260 -15.07 12.43 17.91
C ARG A 260 -15.04 10.95 17.55
N PHE A 261 -15.89 10.16 18.17
CA PHE A 261 -16.17 8.81 17.68
C PHE A 261 -17.19 8.86 16.55
N ASP A 262 -17.04 7.97 15.58
CA ASP A 262 -18.23 7.44 14.90
C ASP A 262 -18.81 6.38 15.84
N SER A 263 -19.98 6.64 16.41
CA SER A 263 -20.53 5.76 17.45
C SER A 263 -20.74 4.34 16.95
N GLU A 264 -21.11 4.15 15.68
CA GLU A 264 -21.37 2.81 15.15
C GLU A 264 -20.08 2.09 14.77
N ALA A 265 -19.12 2.79 14.13
CA ALA A 265 -17.82 2.20 13.85
C ALA A 265 -17.05 1.85 15.13
N ALA A 266 -17.23 2.61 16.22
CA ALA A 266 -16.69 2.26 17.53
C ALA A 266 -17.33 0.98 18.10
N ARG A 267 -18.64 0.74 17.91
CA ARG A 267 -19.28 -0.54 18.26
C ARG A 267 -18.79 -1.69 17.39
N VAL A 268 -18.63 -1.46 16.09
CA VAL A 268 -18.02 -2.41 15.15
C VAL A 268 -16.61 -2.79 15.62
N LEU A 269 -15.81 -1.83 16.07
CA LEU A 269 -14.46 -2.07 16.61
C LEU A 269 -14.47 -2.97 17.84
N ILE A 270 -15.34 -2.66 18.81
CA ILE A 270 -15.53 -3.47 20.02
C ILE A 270 -15.96 -4.88 19.63
N ARG A 271 -16.96 -5.01 18.76
CA ARG A 271 -17.50 -6.30 18.34
C ARG A 271 -16.49 -7.15 17.57
N ALA A 272 -15.69 -6.54 16.70
CA ALA A 272 -14.63 -7.24 15.96
C ALA A 272 -13.60 -7.86 16.91
N ALA A 273 -13.20 -7.11 17.94
CA ALA A 273 -12.29 -7.60 18.97
C ALA A 273 -12.87 -8.80 19.73
N GLU A 274 -14.14 -8.73 20.15
CA GLU A 274 -14.84 -9.84 20.82
C GLU A 274 -14.93 -11.09 19.94
N CYS A 275 -15.18 -10.93 18.64
CA CYS A 275 -15.22 -12.03 17.66
C CYS A 275 -13.83 -12.54 17.26
N GLY A 276 -12.75 -11.95 17.77
CA GLY A 276 -11.38 -12.36 17.44
C GLY A 276 -10.98 -12.05 16.00
N ILE A 277 -11.64 -11.09 15.35
CA ILE A 277 -11.26 -10.62 14.03
C ILE A 277 -10.26 -9.47 14.21
N PRO A 278 -9.03 -9.55 13.65
CA PRO A 278 -8.08 -8.46 13.72
C PRO A 278 -8.63 -7.16 13.14
N ALA A 279 -8.35 -6.04 13.81
CA ALA A 279 -8.81 -4.72 13.39
C ALA A 279 -7.62 -3.80 13.04
N MET A 280 -7.64 -3.26 11.83
CA MET A 280 -6.87 -2.05 11.49
C MET A 280 -7.60 -0.88 12.14
N VAL A 281 -7.06 -0.36 13.24
CA VAL A 281 -7.64 0.73 14.03
C VAL A 281 -7.30 2.05 13.33
N ASN A 282 -8.17 2.48 12.44
CA ASN A 282 -7.86 3.52 11.47
C ASN A 282 -8.41 4.90 11.90
N THR A 283 -7.63 5.95 11.65
CA THR A 283 -8.09 7.34 11.82
C THR A 283 -7.65 8.22 10.67
N PHE A 284 -8.57 9.05 10.16
CA PHE A 284 -8.39 9.82 8.93
C PHE A 284 -8.46 11.32 9.20
N GLY A 285 -7.41 11.86 9.81
CA GLY A 285 -7.26 13.31 9.99
C GLY A 285 -6.86 13.99 8.69
N GLN A 286 -7.63 14.99 8.25
CA GLN A 286 -7.28 15.79 7.08
C GLN A 286 -6.49 17.03 7.51
N LEU A 287 -5.23 17.11 7.10
CA LEU A 287 -4.31 18.19 7.44
C LEU A 287 -4.84 19.51 6.87
N GLY A 288 -5.14 20.45 7.77
CA GLY A 288 -5.71 21.76 7.42
C GLY A 288 -7.24 21.78 7.24
N ALA A 289 -7.93 20.66 7.46
CA ALA A 289 -9.39 20.59 7.45
C ALA A 289 -9.95 20.04 8.77
N SER A 290 -9.86 18.72 8.99
CA SER A 290 -10.32 18.07 10.23
C SER A 290 -9.21 17.85 11.27
N SER A 291 -8.00 18.36 10.99
CA SER A 291 -6.85 18.41 11.89
C SER A 291 -6.01 19.67 11.61
N PRO A 292 -5.11 20.09 12.52
CA PRO A 292 -4.26 21.27 12.32
C PRO A 292 -3.49 21.24 11.00
N VAL A 293 -3.26 22.41 10.41
CA VAL A 293 -2.49 22.56 9.16
C VAL A 293 -0.99 22.25 9.32
N THR A 294 -0.51 22.12 10.56
CA THR A 294 0.88 21.74 10.84
C THR A 294 1.01 20.22 10.92
N ILE A 295 2.04 19.66 10.28
CA ILE A 295 2.29 18.21 10.27
C ILE A 295 2.35 17.64 11.70
N ALA A 296 3.09 18.28 12.61
CA ALA A 296 3.22 17.79 13.99
C ALA A 296 1.88 17.78 14.74
N GLY A 297 1.05 18.83 14.57
CA GLY A 297 -0.27 18.89 15.20
C GLY A 297 -1.24 17.86 14.63
N CYS A 298 -1.22 17.68 13.30
CA CYS A 298 -2.00 16.66 12.61
C CYS A 298 -1.61 15.24 13.08
N VAL A 299 -0.32 14.93 13.16
CA VAL A 299 0.18 13.64 13.64
C VAL A 299 -0.18 13.41 15.11
N ALA A 300 -0.05 14.42 15.98
CA ALA A 300 -0.43 14.30 17.39
C ALA A 300 -1.92 14.01 17.58
N GLN A 301 -2.80 14.71 16.86
CA GLN A 301 -4.24 14.47 16.91
C GLN A 301 -4.60 13.08 16.38
N THR A 302 -4.09 12.73 15.20
CA THR A 302 -4.37 11.42 14.58
C THR A 302 -3.85 10.27 15.45
N THR A 303 -2.70 10.46 16.11
CA THR A 303 -2.16 9.51 17.10
C THR A 303 -3.11 9.36 18.29
N ALA A 304 -3.57 10.47 18.88
CA ALA A 304 -4.52 10.44 19.99
C ALA A 304 -5.80 9.67 19.65
N GLU A 305 -6.43 10.00 18.52
CA GLU A 305 -7.64 9.35 18.04
C GLU A 305 -7.41 7.84 17.81
N THR A 306 -6.26 7.46 17.27
CA THR A 306 -5.91 6.04 17.04
C THR A 306 -5.73 5.31 18.37
N LEU A 307 -5.00 5.90 19.31
CA LEU A 307 -4.77 5.33 20.63
C LEU A 307 -6.08 5.12 21.40
N ALA A 308 -7.07 6.01 21.26
CA ALA A 308 -8.40 5.79 21.85
C ALA A 308 -9.03 4.48 21.36
N GLY A 309 -8.96 4.20 20.04
CA GLY A 309 -9.45 2.94 19.48
C GLY A 309 -8.65 1.72 19.94
N MET A 310 -7.31 1.84 20.04
CA MET A 310 -6.46 0.77 20.57
C MET A 310 -6.84 0.41 22.01
N VAL A 311 -7.14 1.42 22.84
CA VAL A 311 -7.63 1.21 24.21
C VAL A 311 -8.98 0.51 24.20
N LEU A 312 -9.92 0.90 23.34
CA LEU A 312 -11.22 0.22 23.25
C LEU A 312 -11.09 -1.26 22.88
N VAL A 313 -10.23 -1.61 21.92
CA VAL A 313 -9.99 -3.02 21.57
C VAL A 313 -9.46 -3.79 22.78
N HIS A 314 -8.42 -3.28 23.45
CA HIS A 314 -7.81 -3.96 24.59
C HIS A 314 -8.78 -4.12 25.78
N LEU A 315 -9.61 -3.12 26.05
CA LEU A 315 -10.61 -3.18 27.13
C LEU A 315 -11.77 -4.14 26.81
N ALA A 316 -12.19 -4.20 25.55
CA ALA A 316 -13.25 -5.12 25.11
C ALA A 316 -12.76 -6.58 25.09
N ALA A 317 -11.55 -6.81 24.58
CA ALA A 317 -10.91 -8.11 24.50
C ALA A 317 -9.39 -7.95 24.71
N PRO A 318 -8.83 -8.30 25.88
CA PRO A 318 -7.40 -8.16 26.17
C PRO A 318 -6.48 -8.89 25.18
N ASP A 319 -6.94 -10.02 24.63
CA ASP A 319 -6.26 -10.82 23.60
C ASP A 319 -6.63 -10.39 22.16
N GLY A 320 -7.44 -9.33 22.02
CA GLY A 320 -7.87 -8.78 20.74
C GLY A 320 -6.69 -8.23 19.93
N THR A 321 -6.70 -8.48 18.62
CA THR A 321 -5.63 -8.05 17.73
C THR A 321 -5.93 -6.66 17.16
N ALA A 322 -5.26 -5.64 17.68
CA ALA A 322 -5.34 -4.26 17.19
C ALA A 322 -4.07 -3.86 16.44
N ILE A 323 -4.23 -3.34 15.22
CA ILE A 323 -3.13 -2.81 14.40
C ILE A 323 -3.23 -1.29 14.40
N PHE A 324 -2.15 -0.61 14.80
CA PHE A 324 -2.10 0.83 14.94
C PHE A 324 -2.14 1.52 13.57
N GLY A 325 -3.26 2.18 13.23
CA GLY A 325 -3.54 2.73 11.90
C GLY A 325 -3.72 4.25 11.80
N PRO A 326 -2.73 5.08 12.20
CA PRO A 326 -2.83 6.52 11.98
C PRO A 326 -2.69 6.85 10.48
N ARG A 327 -3.74 7.42 9.88
CA ARG A 327 -3.81 7.70 8.43
C ARG A 327 -4.09 9.16 8.14
N PRO A 328 -3.20 10.08 8.56
CA PRO A 328 -3.37 11.48 8.23
C PRO A 328 -3.25 11.70 6.72
N MET A 329 -4.13 12.51 6.15
CA MET A 329 -4.20 12.81 4.72
C MET A 329 -4.14 14.30 4.43
N VAL A 330 -3.57 14.67 3.30
CA VAL A 330 -3.50 16.05 2.82
C VAL A 330 -4.77 16.40 2.03
N THR A 331 -5.29 17.59 2.30
CA THR A 331 -6.29 18.24 1.47
C THR A 331 -5.61 19.30 0.61
N ASP A 332 -5.86 19.32 -0.70
CA ASP A 332 -5.47 20.44 -1.56
C ASP A 332 -6.32 21.64 -1.20
N LEU A 333 -5.76 22.58 -0.44
CA LEU A 333 -6.47 23.75 0.07
C LEU A 333 -6.99 24.70 -1.03
N ARG A 334 -6.53 24.56 -2.28
CA ARG A 334 -7.04 25.36 -3.42
C ARG A 334 -8.36 24.82 -3.94
N THR A 335 -8.57 23.51 -3.86
CA THR A 335 -9.72 22.80 -4.44
C THR A 335 -10.65 22.22 -3.38
N GLY A 336 -10.17 22.04 -2.15
CA GLY A 336 -10.85 21.31 -1.07
C GLY A 336 -10.85 19.79 -1.26
N ALA A 337 -10.24 19.27 -2.33
CA ALA A 337 -10.19 17.85 -2.61
C ALA A 337 -9.06 17.16 -1.82
N MET A 338 -9.25 15.89 -1.52
CA MET A 338 -8.17 15.04 -0.98
C MET A 338 -7.07 14.87 -2.02
N SER A 339 -5.81 14.96 -1.60
CA SER A 339 -4.64 14.74 -2.47
C SER A 339 -3.72 13.71 -1.80
N GLY A 340 -3.56 12.57 -2.47
CA GLY A 340 -2.78 11.45 -1.93
C GLY A 340 -1.38 11.33 -2.52
N GLY A 341 -1.12 11.95 -3.67
CA GLY A 341 0.10 11.73 -4.45
C GLY A 341 1.26 12.70 -4.17
N GLY A 342 0.99 13.78 -3.42
CA GLY A 342 1.96 14.84 -3.16
C GLY A 342 3.10 14.45 -2.23
N GLY A 343 4.21 15.19 -2.31
CA GLY A 343 5.36 15.01 -1.41
C GLY A 343 5.04 15.33 0.05
N GLU A 344 4.10 16.25 0.29
CA GLU A 344 3.55 16.58 1.59
C GLU A 344 2.83 15.37 2.19
N GLN A 345 2.06 14.63 1.39
CA GLN A 345 1.40 13.40 1.82
C GLN A 345 2.42 12.33 2.19
N ALA A 346 3.46 12.16 1.37
CA ALA A 346 4.54 11.22 1.67
C ALA A 346 5.20 11.55 3.02
N LYS A 347 5.56 12.82 3.24
CA LYS A 347 6.18 13.30 4.48
C LYS A 347 5.26 13.14 5.69
N LEU A 348 3.98 13.47 5.55
CA LEU A 348 2.97 13.34 6.60
C LEU A 348 2.79 11.89 7.03
N THR A 349 2.67 10.98 6.06
CA THR A 349 2.59 9.54 6.28
C THR A 349 3.83 9.02 7.01
N ALA A 350 5.03 9.41 6.54
CA ALA A 350 6.29 8.97 7.15
C ALA A 350 6.47 9.49 8.59
N ALA A 351 5.99 10.70 8.90
CA ALA A 351 5.99 11.22 10.26
C ALA A 351 5.03 10.43 11.18
N ALA A 352 3.86 10.02 10.69
CA ALA A 352 2.95 9.15 11.43
C ALA A 352 3.55 7.75 11.68
N MET A 353 4.24 7.17 10.69
CA MET A 353 4.93 5.88 10.85
C MET A 353 6.12 5.96 11.81
N SER A 354 6.77 7.13 11.90
CA SER A 354 7.77 7.37 12.94
C SER A 354 7.16 7.25 14.35
N MET A 355 5.87 7.54 14.54
CA MET A 355 5.19 7.28 15.82
C MET A 355 4.88 5.80 16.05
N ALA A 356 4.53 5.05 14.99
CA ALA A 356 4.37 3.60 15.10
C ALA A 356 5.68 2.93 15.57
N GLN A 357 6.81 3.36 15.01
CA GLN A 357 8.15 2.94 15.43
C GLN A 357 8.46 3.34 16.88
N PHE A 358 8.09 4.56 17.29
CA PHE A 358 8.23 5.01 18.68
C PHE A 358 7.49 4.10 19.67
N TYR A 359 6.27 3.66 19.34
CA TYR A 359 5.50 2.73 20.17
C TYR A 359 5.93 1.25 19.99
N GLY A 360 6.69 0.93 18.94
CA GLY A 360 7.03 -0.46 18.59
C GLY A 360 5.81 -1.32 18.31
N LEU A 361 4.74 -0.74 17.77
CA LEU A 361 3.47 -1.43 17.50
C LEU A 361 3.38 -1.89 16.04
N PRO A 362 2.80 -3.08 15.79
CA PRO A 362 2.30 -3.44 14.46
C PRO A 362 1.39 -2.35 13.92
N ASN A 363 1.62 -1.94 12.68
CA ASN A 363 0.99 -0.75 12.14
C ASN A 363 0.50 -0.90 10.70
N SER A 364 -0.41 0.00 10.32
CA SER A 364 -0.87 0.11 8.95
C SER A 364 -1.00 1.57 8.54
N THR A 365 -0.80 1.84 7.26
CA THR A 365 -1.02 3.17 6.71
C THR A 365 -1.48 3.13 5.26
N ILE A 366 -1.79 4.31 4.72
CA ILE A 366 -2.17 4.51 3.33
C ILE A 366 -1.00 5.14 2.56
N ALA A 367 -0.59 4.51 1.47
CA ALA A 367 0.33 5.10 0.50
C ALA A 367 0.06 4.52 -0.90
N GLY A 368 0.39 5.26 -1.96
CA GLY A 368 0.02 4.88 -3.33
C GLY A 368 -1.33 5.43 -3.81
N ALA A 369 -1.97 6.29 -3.02
CA ALA A 369 -3.17 7.02 -3.43
C ALA A 369 -2.81 8.12 -4.45
N THR A 370 -2.72 7.81 -5.75
CA THR A 370 -2.41 8.82 -6.78
C THR A 370 -3.62 9.70 -7.12
N ASP A 371 -3.33 10.95 -7.48
CA ASP A 371 -4.31 11.91 -7.99
C ASP A 371 -4.53 11.77 -9.51
N SER A 372 -3.70 10.98 -10.20
CA SER A 372 -3.86 10.67 -11.63
C SER A 372 -5.13 9.87 -11.89
N LYS A 373 -5.75 10.06 -13.06
CA LYS A 373 -7.03 9.40 -13.40
C LYS A 373 -6.80 8.06 -14.10
N VAL A 374 -5.58 7.82 -14.56
CA VAL A 374 -5.15 6.64 -15.30
C VAL A 374 -3.70 6.30 -14.88
N PRO A 375 -3.23 5.06 -15.03
CA PRO A 375 -1.86 4.68 -14.69
C PRO A 375 -0.86 5.18 -15.74
N ASP A 376 -0.66 6.50 -15.74
CA ASP A 376 0.31 7.22 -16.56
C ASP A 376 1.60 7.54 -15.76
N ALA A 377 2.42 8.45 -16.31
CA ALA A 377 3.63 8.91 -15.64
C ALA A 377 3.34 9.55 -14.27
N GLN A 378 2.20 10.26 -14.12
CA GLN A 378 1.79 10.84 -12.84
C GLN A 378 1.50 9.75 -11.81
N SER A 379 0.68 8.76 -12.17
CA SER A 379 0.42 7.61 -11.31
C SER A 379 1.72 6.93 -10.86
N GLY A 380 2.66 6.75 -11.78
CA GLY A 380 3.95 6.12 -11.48
C GLY A 380 4.78 6.88 -10.43
N TYR A 381 5.04 8.18 -10.64
CA TYR A 381 5.94 8.90 -9.72
C TYR A 381 5.31 9.18 -8.35
N GLU A 382 3.99 9.45 -8.29
CA GLU A 382 3.30 9.72 -7.03
C GLU A 382 3.26 8.47 -6.14
N LYS A 383 2.94 7.32 -6.72
CA LYS A 383 2.93 6.05 -6.01
C LYS A 383 4.33 5.65 -5.57
N CYS A 384 5.31 5.73 -6.46
CA CYS A 384 6.69 5.38 -6.14
C CYS A 384 7.23 6.20 -4.96
N LEU A 385 6.99 7.52 -4.95
CA LEU A 385 7.41 8.40 -3.86
C LEU A 385 6.74 8.03 -2.53
N THR A 386 5.41 7.93 -2.53
CA THR A 386 4.64 7.75 -1.29
C THR A 386 4.85 6.36 -0.68
N VAL A 387 4.83 5.29 -1.49
CA VAL A 387 5.02 3.91 -1.01
C VAL A 387 6.45 3.70 -0.51
N THR A 388 7.46 4.20 -1.24
CA THR A 388 8.87 4.10 -0.81
C THR A 388 9.07 4.79 0.54
N LEU A 389 8.52 5.98 0.74
CA LEU A 389 8.72 6.72 1.98
C LEU A 389 8.00 6.08 3.17
N ALA A 390 6.78 5.57 2.96
CA ALA A 390 6.04 4.85 4.00
C ALA A 390 6.81 3.59 4.45
N LEU A 391 7.33 2.82 3.49
CA LEU A 391 8.14 1.63 3.77
C LEU A 391 9.41 2.00 4.55
N GLN A 392 10.16 3.01 4.07
CA GLN A 392 11.39 3.47 4.74
C GLN A 392 11.14 3.99 6.16
N ALA A 393 9.96 4.57 6.41
CA ALA A 393 9.53 5.04 7.73
C ALA A 393 9.04 3.92 8.66
N GLY A 394 8.96 2.67 8.19
CA GLY A 394 8.64 1.51 9.02
C GLY A 394 7.17 1.12 9.04
N ALA A 395 6.45 1.35 7.94
CA ALA A 395 5.11 0.82 7.76
C ALA A 395 5.11 -0.71 7.59
N ASP A 396 4.32 -1.44 8.38
CA ASP A 396 4.19 -2.91 8.21
C ASP A 396 3.19 -3.24 7.09
N ILE A 397 2.00 -2.62 7.11
CA ILE A 397 0.95 -2.77 6.11
C ILE A 397 0.77 -1.46 5.35
N ILE A 398 1.02 -1.47 4.04
CA ILE A 398 0.78 -0.33 3.15
C ILE A 398 -0.40 -0.66 2.23
N THR A 399 -1.57 -0.12 2.56
CA THR A 399 -2.77 -0.24 1.74
C THR A 399 -2.78 0.81 0.63
N GLN A 400 -3.54 0.56 -0.45
CA GLN A 400 -3.62 1.39 -1.67
C GLN A 400 -2.31 1.48 -2.47
N ALA A 401 -1.31 0.66 -2.14
CA ALA A 401 -0.04 0.62 -2.86
C ALA A 401 -0.23 0.19 -4.34
N ALA A 402 -1.30 -0.55 -4.62
CA ALA A 402 -1.68 -0.99 -5.96
C ALA A 402 -3.12 -0.63 -6.36
N GLY A 403 -3.28 -0.29 -7.64
CA GLY A 403 -4.51 -0.16 -8.41
C GLY A 403 -5.37 1.07 -8.16
N ALA A 404 -5.23 1.74 -7.02
CA ALA A 404 -5.95 2.98 -6.71
C ALA A 404 -5.60 4.09 -7.71
N GLN A 405 -6.62 4.87 -8.10
CA GLN A 405 -6.53 6.01 -9.02
C GLN A 405 -7.48 7.12 -8.56
N ALA A 406 -7.34 8.29 -9.18
CA ALA A 406 -8.23 9.44 -9.07
C ALA A 406 -8.50 9.87 -7.62
N SER A 407 -7.45 9.97 -6.81
CA SER A 407 -7.53 10.39 -5.40
C SER A 407 -8.49 9.50 -4.59
N LEU A 408 -8.33 8.17 -4.73
CA LEU A 408 -9.18 7.12 -4.15
C LEU A 408 -10.61 7.02 -4.72
N MET A 409 -10.91 7.75 -5.81
CA MET A 409 -12.23 7.66 -6.43
C MET A 409 -12.34 6.53 -7.46
N GLY A 410 -11.20 5.99 -7.91
CA GLY A 410 -11.11 4.99 -8.96
C GLY A 410 -10.23 3.79 -8.61
N ALA A 411 -10.46 2.66 -9.28
CA ALA A 411 -9.54 1.52 -9.37
C ALA A 411 -9.49 1.00 -10.82
N SER A 412 -8.38 0.36 -11.22
CA SER A 412 -8.17 -0.16 -12.59
C SER A 412 -7.42 -1.49 -12.54
N LEU A 413 -7.84 -2.47 -13.35
CA LEU A 413 -7.16 -3.76 -13.48
C LEU A 413 -5.76 -3.61 -14.08
N GLU A 414 -5.61 -2.77 -15.11
CA GLU A 414 -4.32 -2.45 -15.71
C GLU A 414 -3.38 -1.81 -14.70
N ALA A 415 -3.91 -0.93 -13.84
CA ALA A 415 -3.11 -0.31 -12.79
C ALA A 415 -2.56 -1.35 -11.79
N TYR A 416 -3.32 -2.39 -11.40
CA TYR A 416 -2.77 -3.45 -10.54
C TYR A 416 -1.58 -4.18 -11.17
N ILE A 417 -1.65 -4.43 -12.49
CA ILE A 417 -0.56 -5.08 -13.23
C ILE A 417 0.68 -4.17 -13.27
N ILE A 418 0.51 -2.90 -13.67
CA ILE A 418 1.60 -1.93 -13.72
C ILE A 418 2.22 -1.72 -12.34
N ASP A 419 1.38 -1.56 -11.32
CA ASP A 419 1.83 -1.34 -9.95
C ASP A 419 2.55 -2.57 -9.40
N ASN A 420 2.22 -3.80 -9.80
CA ASN A 420 2.96 -5.00 -9.38
C ASN A 420 4.45 -4.96 -9.80
N ASP A 421 4.77 -4.46 -11.00
CA ASP A 421 6.16 -4.28 -11.43
C ASP A 421 6.88 -3.15 -10.66
N MET A 422 6.17 -2.05 -10.42
CA MET A 422 6.66 -0.93 -9.61
C MET A 422 6.94 -1.39 -8.17
N LEU A 423 5.99 -2.09 -7.55
CA LEU A 423 6.11 -2.61 -6.19
C LEU A 423 7.23 -3.64 -6.10
N GLY A 424 7.42 -4.52 -7.08
CA GLY A 424 8.58 -5.40 -7.15
C GLY A 424 9.90 -4.64 -7.12
N SER A 425 9.99 -3.54 -7.87
CA SER A 425 11.17 -2.67 -7.89
C SER A 425 11.41 -1.99 -6.54
N ILE A 426 10.34 -1.49 -5.89
CA ILE A 426 10.41 -0.90 -4.55
C ILE A 426 10.85 -1.95 -3.53
N LEU A 427 10.21 -3.11 -3.48
CA LEU A 427 10.54 -4.18 -2.54
C LEU A 427 11.99 -4.66 -2.71
N SER A 428 12.43 -4.85 -3.96
CA SER A 428 13.81 -5.22 -4.28
C SER A 428 14.82 -4.16 -3.81
N ALA A 429 14.49 -2.87 -3.96
CA ALA A 429 15.35 -1.80 -3.46
C ALA A 429 15.48 -1.76 -1.92
N HIS A 430 14.62 -2.48 -1.20
CA HIS A 430 14.62 -2.57 0.26
C HIS A 430 15.01 -3.97 0.79
N THR A 431 15.54 -4.85 -0.07
CA THR A 431 16.20 -6.07 0.40
C THR A 431 17.59 -5.77 0.96
N ALA A 432 18.04 -6.58 1.92
CA ALA A 432 19.36 -6.41 2.50
C ALA A 432 20.48 -6.70 1.48
N ILE A 433 21.57 -5.93 1.53
CA ILE A 433 22.78 -6.19 0.75
C ILE A 433 23.64 -7.20 1.53
N ASP A 434 23.91 -8.35 0.93
CA ASP A 434 24.84 -9.34 1.48
C ASP A 434 26.29 -8.91 1.23
N VAL A 435 27.04 -8.66 2.30
CA VAL A 435 28.44 -8.23 2.25
C VAL A 435 29.31 -9.30 2.90
N SER A 436 29.95 -10.09 2.06
CA SER A 436 30.84 -11.17 2.46
C SER A 436 32.09 -11.21 1.55
N PRO A 437 33.14 -11.96 1.92
CA PRO A 437 34.26 -12.20 1.01
C PRO A 437 33.83 -12.76 -0.35
N GLU A 438 32.79 -13.60 -0.38
CA GLU A 438 32.21 -14.21 -1.58
C GLU A 438 31.47 -13.19 -2.44
N THR A 439 30.65 -12.30 -1.86
CA THR A 439 29.93 -11.27 -2.64
C THR A 439 30.82 -10.11 -3.08
N LEU A 440 31.88 -9.82 -2.31
CA LEU A 440 32.91 -8.85 -2.70
C LEU A 440 33.82 -9.41 -3.80
N ASN A 441 34.05 -10.72 -3.85
CA ASN A 441 34.89 -11.44 -4.82
C ASN A 441 36.07 -10.63 -5.40
N LEU A 442 36.99 -10.20 -4.52
CA LEU A 442 38.13 -9.36 -4.90
C LEU A 442 39.02 -10.02 -5.97
N THR A 443 39.08 -11.35 -5.99
CA THR A 443 39.81 -12.12 -7.00
C THR A 443 39.21 -11.96 -8.39
N ALA A 444 37.89 -12.11 -8.54
CA ALA A 444 37.21 -11.88 -9.81
C ALA A 444 37.36 -10.42 -10.26
N MET A 445 37.28 -9.46 -9.33
CA MET A 445 37.53 -8.05 -9.63
C MET A 445 38.93 -7.84 -10.21
N GLN A 446 39.97 -8.35 -9.54
CA GLN A 446 41.35 -8.21 -10.00
C GLN A 446 41.59 -8.89 -11.36
N ALA A 447 40.98 -10.06 -11.59
CA ALA A 447 41.07 -10.77 -12.86
C ALA A 447 40.40 -9.98 -14.00
N ALA A 448 39.21 -9.43 -13.79
CA ALA A 448 38.54 -8.61 -14.79
C ALA A 448 39.30 -7.31 -15.09
N ILE A 449 39.82 -6.63 -14.05
CA ILE A 449 40.59 -5.39 -14.17
C ILE A 449 41.88 -5.59 -14.98
N THR A 450 42.61 -6.68 -14.72
CA THR A 450 43.89 -6.96 -15.40
C THR A 450 43.72 -7.73 -16.72
N GLY A 451 42.51 -8.20 -17.03
CA GLY A 451 42.17 -9.00 -18.20
C GLY A 451 41.25 -8.30 -19.20
N ALA A 452 40.05 -8.85 -19.38
CA ALA A 452 39.10 -8.43 -20.42
C ALA A 452 38.49 -7.03 -20.21
N GLY A 453 38.64 -6.45 -19.02
CA GLY A 453 38.08 -5.14 -18.68
C GLY A 453 36.57 -5.12 -18.41
N HIS A 454 35.91 -6.28 -18.31
CA HIS A 454 34.48 -6.41 -18.00
C HIS A 454 34.13 -7.78 -17.40
N PHE A 455 32.94 -7.93 -16.81
CA PHE A 455 32.47 -9.18 -16.18
C PHE A 455 31.48 -10.01 -17.03
N LEU A 456 31.08 -9.54 -18.22
CA LEU A 456 29.98 -10.14 -19.01
C LEU A 456 30.16 -11.62 -19.39
N GLY A 457 31.40 -12.11 -19.44
CA GLY A 457 31.72 -13.50 -19.76
C GLY A 457 31.89 -14.41 -18.55
N GLU A 458 31.84 -13.85 -17.34
CA GLU A 458 32.16 -14.58 -16.11
C GLU A 458 31.00 -15.47 -15.67
N ALA A 459 31.33 -16.68 -15.20
CA ALA A 459 30.34 -17.66 -14.75
C ALA A 459 29.46 -17.12 -13.63
N GLU A 460 30.04 -16.35 -12.70
CA GLU A 460 29.30 -15.74 -11.60
C GLU A 460 28.31 -14.69 -12.07
N THR A 461 28.63 -13.89 -13.10
CA THR A 461 27.68 -12.91 -13.67
C THR A 461 26.46 -13.62 -14.25
N LEU A 462 26.67 -14.75 -14.94
CA LEU A 462 25.58 -15.56 -15.49
C LEU A 462 24.75 -16.23 -14.39
N ALA A 463 25.39 -16.70 -13.31
CA ALA A 463 24.70 -17.29 -12.16
C ALA A 463 23.83 -16.25 -11.45
N ARG A 464 24.37 -15.05 -11.19
CA ARG A 464 23.69 -13.96 -10.48
C ARG A 464 22.56 -13.32 -11.26
N MET A 465 22.55 -13.48 -12.59
CA MET A 465 21.48 -12.99 -13.46
C MET A 465 20.09 -13.37 -12.97
N ASN A 466 19.90 -14.59 -12.43
CA ASN A 466 18.60 -15.07 -11.95
C ASN A 466 18.44 -15.04 -10.42
N SER A 467 19.50 -14.77 -9.65
CA SER A 467 19.41 -14.71 -8.17
C SER A 467 19.30 -13.28 -7.65
N ASP A 468 20.01 -12.33 -8.28
CA ASP A 468 20.20 -10.98 -7.73
C ASP A 468 19.32 -9.95 -8.44
N PHE A 469 18.85 -10.24 -9.65
CA PHE A 469 18.07 -9.31 -10.46
C PHE A 469 16.60 -9.69 -10.52
N LEU A 470 15.75 -8.75 -10.16
CA LEU A 470 14.34 -8.78 -10.51
C LEU A 470 14.14 -8.20 -11.92
N TYR A 471 13.55 -8.99 -12.81
CA TYR A 471 13.17 -8.55 -14.15
C TYR A 471 11.70 -8.12 -14.17
N PRO A 472 11.39 -6.97 -14.79
CA PRO A 472 10.01 -6.52 -14.92
C PRO A 472 9.22 -7.46 -15.83
N GLN A 473 7.94 -7.69 -15.51
CA GLN A 473 7.03 -8.47 -16.36
C GLN A 473 6.39 -7.61 -17.45
N ILE A 474 6.08 -6.35 -17.15
CA ILE A 474 5.45 -5.38 -18.07
C ILE A 474 6.37 -4.20 -18.40
N GLY A 475 7.40 -3.91 -17.62
CA GLY A 475 8.46 -2.97 -18.00
C GLY A 475 9.30 -3.47 -19.18
N ASP A 476 9.61 -2.59 -20.15
CA ASP A 476 10.37 -2.96 -21.35
C ASP A 476 11.83 -2.49 -21.26
N ARG A 477 12.77 -3.43 -21.36
CA ARG A 477 14.22 -3.18 -21.37
C ARG A 477 14.89 -3.53 -22.71
N ARG A 478 14.11 -3.79 -23.76
CA ARG A 478 14.60 -4.11 -25.10
C ARG A 478 15.27 -2.90 -25.75
N SER A 479 16.05 -3.14 -26.80
CA SER A 479 16.55 -2.04 -27.63
C SER A 479 15.41 -1.34 -28.36
N ILE A 480 15.63 -0.08 -28.75
CA ILE A 480 14.63 0.74 -29.47
C ILE A 480 14.13 0.01 -30.73
N ALA A 481 15.04 -0.58 -31.52
CA ALA A 481 14.69 -1.29 -32.74
C ALA A 481 13.82 -2.52 -32.46
N GLU A 482 14.16 -3.33 -31.45
CA GLU A 482 13.37 -4.51 -31.06
C GLU A 482 11.98 -4.13 -30.54
N TRP A 483 11.86 -3.01 -29.81
CA TRP A 483 10.57 -2.51 -29.34
C TRP A 483 9.70 -2.01 -30.50
N GLN A 484 10.28 -1.28 -31.46
CA GLN A 484 9.60 -0.81 -32.67
C GLN A 484 9.15 -1.98 -33.55
N ASP A 485 10.03 -2.95 -33.80
CA ASP A 485 9.71 -4.15 -34.59
C ASP A 485 8.62 -5.01 -33.93
N ALA A 486 8.51 -4.95 -32.60
CA ALA A 486 7.45 -5.61 -31.83
C ALA A 486 6.16 -4.78 -31.69
N GLY A 487 6.00 -3.70 -32.47
CA GLY A 487 4.76 -2.92 -32.55
C GLY A 487 4.70 -1.68 -31.65
N GLY A 488 5.77 -1.36 -30.91
CA GLY A 488 5.83 -0.12 -30.15
C GLY A 488 4.88 -0.03 -28.95
N LEU A 489 4.53 -1.18 -28.34
CA LEU A 489 3.55 -1.24 -27.25
C LEU A 489 3.97 -0.40 -26.03
N THR A 490 3.02 0.28 -25.43
CA THR A 490 3.19 1.00 -24.15
C THR A 490 3.09 0.05 -22.96
N VAL A 491 3.37 0.56 -21.75
CA VAL A 491 3.17 -0.22 -20.51
C VAL A 491 1.69 -0.53 -20.28
N TRP A 492 0.79 0.38 -20.67
CA TRP A 492 -0.65 0.19 -20.62
C TRP A 492 -1.09 -0.97 -21.51
N ASP A 493 -0.64 -1.01 -22.77
CA ASP A 493 -1.04 -2.05 -23.72
C ASP A 493 -0.67 -3.45 -23.22
N ARG A 494 0.55 -3.60 -22.71
CA ARG A 494 1.01 -4.89 -22.15
C ARG A 494 0.26 -5.27 -20.87
N ALA A 495 -0.05 -4.30 -20.02
CA ALA A 495 -0.85 -4.54 -18.83
C ALA A 495 -2.26 -5.00 -19.19
N HIS A 496 -2.90 -4.35 -20.16
CA HIS A 496 -4.22 -4.72 -20.66
C HIS A 496 -4.25 -6.16 -21.22
N GLU A 497 -3.26 -6.53 -22.03
CA GLU A 497 -3.11 -7.92 -22.53
C GLU A 497 -2.99 -8.94 -21.38
N GLN A 498 -2.20 -8.61 -20.35
CA GLN A 498 -2.03 -9.50 -19.19
C GLN A 498 -3.32 -9.62 -18.36
N VAL A 499 -4.08 -8.54 -18.18
CA VAL A 499 -5.39 -8.60 -17.52
C VAL A 499 -6.31 -9.56 -18.27
N ARG A 500 -6.46 -9.39 -19.59
CA ARG A 500 -7.32 -10.27 -20.41
C ARG A 500 -6.92 -11.73 -20.28
N ALA A 501 -5.63 -12.03 -20.37
CA ALA A 501 -5.11 -13.38 -20.22
C ALA A 501 -5.47 -14.01 -18.86
N ILE A 502 -5.45 -13.23 -17.77
CA ILE A 502 -5.84 -13.71 -16.43
C ILE A 502 -7.37 -13.91 -16.34
N LEU A 503 -8.16 -12.97 -16.86
CA LEU A 503 -9.63 -13.03 -16.76
C LEU A 503 -10.22 -14.18 -17.59
N ASP A 504 -9.65 -14.45 -18.77
CA ASP A 504 -10.04 -15.52 -19.70
C ASP A 504 -9.66 -16.92 -19.20
N ALA A 505 -8.66 -17.02 -18.31
CA ALA A 505 -8.32 -18.28 -17.67
C ALA A 505 -9.42 -18.71 -16.67
N PRO A 506 -9.64 -20.01 -16.44
CA PRO A 506 -10.56 -20.47 -15.40
C PRO A 506 -10.20 -19.89 -14.02
N PRO A 507 -11.20 -19.51 -13.20
CA PRO A 507 -10.96 -19.10 -11.81
C PRO A 507 -10.21 -20.19 -11.03
N ALA A 508 -9.36 -19.78 -10.10
CA ALA A 508 -8.73 -20.71 -9.18
C ALA A 508 -9.71 -21.13 -8.08
N ASP A 509 -9.76 -22.41 -7.73
CA ASP A 509 -10.50 -22.89 -6.58
C ASP A 509 -9.76 -22.53 -5.28
N VAL A 510 -10.10 -21.37 -4.70
CA VAL A 510 -9.49 -20.88 -3.45
C VAL A 510 -10.25 -21.28 -2.18
N ILE A 511 -11.47 -21.79 -2.33
CA ILE A 511 -12.29 -22.38 -1.26
C ILE A 511 -12.78 -23.75 -1.77
N ALA A 512 -12.78 -24.77 -0.91
CA ALA A 512 -13.25 -26.10 -1.28
C ALA A 512 -14.73 -26.07 -1.68
N SER A 513 -15.09 -26.74 -2.77
CA SER A 513 -16.46 -26.75 -3.31
C SER A 513 -17.52 -27.18 -2.30
N SER A 514 -17.23 -28.17 -1.44
CA SER A 514 -18.12 -28.60 -0.37
C SER A 514 -18.45 -27.51 0.65
N THR A 515 -17.52 -26.57 0.86
CA THR A 515 -17.70 -25.41 1.74
C THR A 515 -18.47 -24.33 1.02
N THR A 516 -18.14 -24.08 -0.26
CA THR A 516 -18.85 -23.14 -1.13
C THR A 516 -20.32 -23.49 -1.35
N ASP A 517 -20.68 -24.76 -1.54
CA ASP A 517 -22.06 -25.17 -1.76
C ASP A 517 -22.93 -25.06 -0.49
N ARG A 518 -22.30 -25.04 0.69
CA ARG A 518 -22.98 -24.97 1.99
C ARG A 518 -23.28 -23.52 2.40
N ILE A 519 -22.35 -22.62 2.14
CA ILE A 519 -22.42 -21.17 2.40
C ILE A 519 -23.33 -20.55 1.35
#